data_AF-A0A851LQB9-F1
#
_entry.id   AF-A0A851LQB9-F1
#
_cell.length_a   1.000
_cell.length_b   1.000
_cell.length_c   1.000
_cell.angle_alpha   90.00
_cell.angle_beta   90.00
_cell.angle_gamma   90.00
#
_symmetry.space_group_name_H-M   'P 1'
#
loop_
_entity.id
_entity.type
_entity.pdbx_description
1 polymer ?
#
loop_
_entity_poly.entity_id
_entity_poly.type
_entity_poly.pdbx_seq_one_letter_code
_entity_poly.pdbx_strand_id
1 'polypeptide(L)'
;MIMEKGISSVEVLPSNSSQVTAVKVVVKEPETKQTQRGKRVGFVLVHAGAGYHSESKAKEYKHVCKRACQKAIEKLQAGALATDAVTAALIELEDSPFTNAGLGSNLNLLGEIECDASIMDGKSLNFGAVGALSGIKNPVSVANRLLCEGQKGKLSAGRIPPCFLVGEGAYRWAVDHGIPACPPGIMATRFSLAAFKRNKRKLELAEKVETDLIQLKKRRQSHEKENDSGTLDTVGAVVVDQEGNVAAAVSSGGLALKHPGRVGQVIIPIC
;
A
#
# COMPACT_ATOMS: atom_id res chain seq x y z
N MET A 1 57.38 -60.31 34.14
CA MET A 1 57.69 -59.55 32.90
C MET A 1 56.95 -58.22 33.02
N ILE A 2 57.53 -57.05 33.24
CA ILE A 2 58.89 -56.52 33.21
C ILE A 2 58.92 -55.38 34.26
N MET A 3 59.92 -55.43 35.16
CA MET A 3 60.80 -54.37 35.74
C MET A 3 60.20 -52.97 36.04
N GLU A 4 60.22 -52.49 37.31
CA GLU A 4 61.31 -51.71 37.98
C GLU A 4 61.59 -50.35 37.30
N LYS A 5 61.79 -49.18 37.91
CA LYS A 5 62.18 -48.59 39.23
C LYS A 5 61.82 -47.08 39.10
N GLY A 6 61.61 -46.19 40.07
CA GLY A 6 62.05 -46.08 41.47
C GLY A 6 62.69 -44.69 41.70
N ILE A 7 62.37 -44.04 42.85
CA ILE A 7 63.24 -43.14 43.67
C ILE A 7 63.42 -41.69 43.14
N SER A 8 63.52 -40.61 43.93
CA SER A 8 63.24 -40.25 45.33
C SER A 8 63.52 -38.72 45.44
N SER A 9 62.80 -38.09 46.36
CA SER A 9 63.01 -36.84 47.12
C SER A 9 64.43 -36.26 47.19
N VAL A 10 64.54 -34.92 47.25
CA VAL A 10 65.41 -34.15 48.20
C VAL A 10 64.85 -32.72 48.40
N GLU A 11 64.79 -32.28 49.67
CA GLU A 11 64.47 -30.94 50.19
C GLU A 11 65.58 -29.88 49.95
N VAL A 12 65.27 -28.61 50.27
CA VAL A 12 66.08 -27.61 51.01
C VAL A 12 66.12 -26.21 50.34
N LEU A 13 65.57 -25.23 51.09
CA LEU A 13 65.65 -23.74 50.98
C LEU A 13 67.11 -23.23 51.14
N PRO A 14 67.47 -21.92 51.15
CA PRO A 14 66.72 -20.66 50.93
C PRO A 14 67.44 -19.67 49.97
N SER A 15 66.83 -18.53 49.61
CA SER A 15 67.47 -17.19 49.69
C SER A 15 66.62 -16.06 49.08
N ASN A 16 66.46 -15.01 49.89
CA ASN A 16 66.31 -13.57 49.59
C ASN A 16 65.91 -13.12 48.16
N SER A 17 64.83 -12.36 48.05
CA SER A 17 64.95 -10.89 47.97
C SER A 17 63.59 -10.19 47.79
N SER A 18 63.60 -8.95 48.24
CA SER A 18 62.53 -8.00 48.50
C SER A 18 61.70 -7.57 47.29
N GLN A 19 60.39 -7.50 47.54
CA GLN A 19 59.41 -6.47 47.11
C GLN A 19 59.69 -5.65 45.83
N VAL A 20 58.81 -5.82 44.84
CA VAL A 20 58.33 -4.71 44.01
C VAL A 20 56.80 -4.81 43.90
N THR A 21 56.09 -3.94 44.60
CA THR A 21 54.65 -3.71 44.43
C THR A 21 54.38 -3.11 43.05
N ALA A 22 53.80 -3.90 42.15
CA ALA A 22 53.28 -3.39 40.89
C ALA A 22 51.97 -2.61 41.14
N VAL A 23 52.03 -1.29 41.01
CA VAL A 23 50.87 -0.40 40.99
C VAL A 23 50.03 -0.75 39.76
N LYS A 24 48.80 -1.22 39.98
CA LYS A 24 47.84 -1.54 38.92
C LYS A 24 47.29 -0.21 38.37
N VAL A 25 47.87 0.26 37.27
CA VAL A 25 47.33 1.41 36.52
C VAL A 25 46.02 0.95 35.87
N VAL A 26 44.90 1.36 36.45
CA VAL A 26 43.58 1.22 35.83
C VAL A 26 43.49 2.27 34.74
N VAL A 27 43.76 1.87 33.50
CA VAL A 27 43.42 2.66 32.32
C VAL A 27 41.90 2.65 32.22
N LYS A 28 41.28 3.78 32.53
CA LYS A 28 39.85 3.99 32.31
C LYS A 28 39.65 4.11 30.80
N GLU A 29 39.10 3.08 30.16
CA GLU A 29 38.66 3.18 28.77
C GLU A 29 37.66 4.34 28.65
N PRO A 30 37.73 5.14 27.58
CA PRO A 30 36.76 6.20 27.39
C PRO A 30 35.41 5.56 27.10
N GLU A 31 34.44 5.79 28.01
CA GLU A 31 33.04 5.51 27.75
C GLU A 31 32.65 6.21 26.45
N THR A 32 32.55 5.43 25.37
CA THR A 32 31.92 5.89 24.14
C THR A 32 30.45 6.06 24.48
N LYS A 33 30.06 7.30 24.78
CA LYS A 33 28.67 7.73 24.72
C LYS A 33 28.22 7.53 23.27
N GLN A 34 27.73 6.34 22.95
CA GLN A 34 26.87 6.13 21.80
C GLN A 34 25.63 6.96 22.06
N THR A 35 25.63 8.20 21.56
CA THR A 35 24.42 8.96 21.34
C THR A 35 23.52 8.04 20.53
N GLN A 36 22.47 7.49 21.14
CA GLN A 36 21.46 6.74 20.41
C GLN A 36 20.84 7.72 19.41
N ARG A 37 21.39 7.79 18.19
CA ARG A 37 20.68 8.29 17.03
C ARG A 37 19.44 7.42 16.97
N GLY A 38 18.29 7.99 17.35
CA GLY A 38 17.03 7.27 17.35
C GLY A 38 16.92 6.50 16.04
N LYS A 39 16.67 5.19 16.11
CA LYS A 39 16.53 4.30 14.95
C LYS A 39 15.69 5.05 13.92
N ARG A 40 16.26 5.39 12.76
CA ARG A 40 15.51 6.03 11.68
C ARG A 40 14.50 5.02 11.19
N VAL A 41 13.23 5.20 11.54
CA VAL A 41 12.18 4.21 11.32
C VAL A 41 11.79 4.07 9.84
N GLY A 42 12.08 5.08 9.02
CA GLY A 42 11.60 5.22 7.64
C GLY A 42 10.64 6.41 7.53
N PHE A 43 10.09 6.63 6.34
CA PHE A 43 9.16 7.73 6.07
C PHE A 43 8.01 7.25 5.18
N VAL A 44 6.83 7.81 5.40
CA VAL A 44 5.62 7.55 4.61
C VAL A 44 4.94 8.86 4.26
N LEU A 45 4.46 8.95 3.03
CA LEU A 45 3.55 9.99 2.55
C LEU A 45 2.34 9.33 1.92
N VAL A 46 1.14 9.84 2.22
CA VAL A 46 -0.14 9.35 1.70
C VAL A 46 -0.96 10.49 1.11
N HIS A 47 -1.85 10.19 0.17
CA HIS A 47 -2.90 11.10 -0.28
C HIS A 47 -4.25 10.39 -0.33
N ALA A 48 -5.32 11.14 -0.09
CA ALA A 48 -6.72 10.65 -0.12
C ALA A 48 -7.53 11.36 -1.21
N GLY A 49 -6.95 11.45 -2.41
CA GLY A 49 -7.52 12.16 -3.56
C GLY A 49 -7.01 13.58 -3.74
N ALA A 50 -7.00 14.03 -5.00
CA ALA A 50 -6.80 15.42 -5.39
C ALA A 50 -8.10 15.91 -6.03
N GLY A 51 -8.61 17.06 -5.60
CA GLY A 51 -9.92 17.55 -5.97
C GLY A 51 -10.53 18.41 -4.86
N TYR A 52 -11.85 18.57 -4.89
CA TYR A 52 -12.53 19.40 -3.91
C TYR A 52 -12.83 18.64 -2.61
N HIS A 53 -12.18 19.06 -1.52
CA HIS A 53 -12.46 18.58 -0.18
C HIS A 53 -13.32 19.61 0.55
N SER A 54 -14.62 19.33 0.70
CA SER A 54 -15.51 20.20 1.49
C SER A 54 -14.98 20.35 2.93
N GLU A 55 -15.00 21.56 3.47
CA GLU A 55 -14.51 21.84 4.83
C GLU A 55 -15.17 20.95 5.90
N SER A 56 -16.46 20.64 5.71
CA SER A 56 -17.23 19.76 6.60
C SER A 56 -16.67 18.34 6.71
N LYS A 57 -16.01 17.85 5.65
CA LYS A 57 -15.40 16.49 5.58
C LYS A 57 -13.88 16.51 5.74
N ALA A 58 -13.25 17.68 5.80
CA ALA A 58 -11.80 17.80 5.88
C ALA A 58 -11.20 17.07 7.11
N LYS A 59 -11.95 17.00 8.22
CA LYS A 59 -11.54 16.25 9.42
C LYS A 59 -11.46 14.75 9.16
N GLU A 60 -12.43 14.18 8.46
CA GLU A 60 -12.48 12.75 8.12
C GLU A 60 -11.33 12.35 7.18
N TYR A 61 -11.07 13.16 6.13
CA TYR A 61 -9.95 12.92 5.22
C TYR A 61 -8.60 13.01 5.91
N LYS A 62 -8.40 13.99 6.81
CA LYS A 62 -7.16 14.08 7.61
C LYS A 62 -7.03 12.91 8.58
N HIS A 63 -8.14 12.43 9.14
CA HIS A 63 -8.15 11.31 10.05
C HIS A 63 -7.73 10.00 9.35
N VAL A 64 -8.29 9.71 8.17
CA VAL A 64 -7.90 8.52 7.41
C VAL A 64 -6.43 8.59 6.96
N CYS A 65 -5.95 9.74 6.47
CA CYS A 65 -4.53 9.90 6.12
C CYS A 65 -3.62 9.68 7.33
N LYS A 66 -3.99 10.22 8.50
CA LYS A 66 -3.24 10.00 9.75
C LYS A 66 -3.17 8.52 10.10
N ARG A 67 -4.29 7.80 10.04
CA ARG A 67 -4.34 6.35 10.32
C ARG A 67 -3.51 5.55 9.32
N ALA A 68 -3.60 5.89 8.03
CA ALA A 68 -2.83 5.23 6.97
C ALA A 68 -1.32 5.40 7.21
N CYS A 69 -0.86 6.61 7.55
CA CYS A 69 0.53 6.85 7.94
C CYS A 69 0.92 6.02 9.17
N GLN A 70 0.08 5.96 10.20
CA GLN A 70 0.35 5.16 11.40
C GLN A 70 0.53 3.67 11.07
N LYS A 71 -0.35 3.10 10.22
CA LYS A 71 -0.25 1.71 9.78
C LYS A 71 1.01 1.38 9.00
N ALA A 72 1.45 2.28 8.12
CA ALA A 72 2.73 2.11 7.44
C ALA A 72 3.92 2.19 8.42
N ILE A 73 3.91 3.17 9.34
CA ILE A 73 4.99 3.30 10.33
C ILE A 73 5.05 2.09 11.26
N GLU A 74 3.91 1.56 11.72
CA GLU A 74 3.84 0.32 12.52
C GLU A 74 4.56 -0.84 11.80
N LYS A 75 4.33 -0.99 10.47
CA LYS A 75 5.01 -2.01 9.65
C LYS A 75 6.52 -1.77 9.56
N LEU A 76 6.95 -0.54 9.32
CA LEU A 76 8.37 -0.21 9.24
C LEU A 76 9.09 -0.38 10.58
N GLN A 77 8.44 -0.04 11.70
CA GLN A 77 8.97 -0.28 13.05
C GLN A 77 9.15 -1.76 13.35
N ALA A 78 8.26 -2.60 12.82
CA ALA A 78 8.34 -4.05 12.92
C ALA A 78 9.38 -4.68 11.96
N GLY A 79 10.07 -3.88 11.15
CA GLY A 79 11.06 -4.37 10.18
C GLY A 79 10.45 -5.05 8.95
N ALA A 80 9.19 -4.76 8.62
CA ALA A 80 8.55 -5.25 7.40
C ALA A 80 9.10 -4.55 6.14
N LEU A 81 8.83 -5.14 4.97
CA LEU A 81 9.24 -4.59 3.68
C LEU A 81 8.53 -3.27 3.37
N ALA A 82 9.15 -2.41 2.56
CA ALA A 82 8.53 -1.18 2.09
C ALA A 82 7.19 -1.44 1.35
N THR A 83 7.10 -2.54 0.58
CA THR A 83 5.87 -2.99 -0.09
C THR A 83 4.76 -3.37 0.90
N ASP A 84 5.10 -4.02 2.01
CA ASP A 84 4.13 -4.35 3.06
C ASP A 84 3.64 -3.11 3.81
N ALA A 85 4.54 -2.16 4.05
CA ALA A 85 4.21 -0.89 4.69
C ALA A 85 3.29 -0.03 3.82
N VAL A 86 3.58 0.11 2.52
CA VAL A 86 2.73 0.86 1.60
C VAL A 86 1.37 0.17 1.41
N THR A 87 1.36 -1.16 1.32
CA THR A 87 0.11 -1.95 1.27
C THR A 87 -0.76 -1.71 2.51
N ALA A 88 -0.16 -1.67 3.71
CA ALA A 88 -0.89 -1.41 4.95
C ALA A 88 -1.51 0.00 5.00
N ALA A 89 -0.82 1.02 4.46
CA ALA A 89 -1.41 2.35 4.32
C ALA A 89 -2.60 2.36 3.35
N LEU A 90 -2.46 1.70 2.20
CA LEU A 90 -3.53 1.65 1.20
C LEU A 90 -4.75 0.87 1.68
N ILE A 91 -4.58 -0.22 2.42
CA ILE A 91 -5.71 -0.95 3.03
C ILE A 91 -6.53 -0.03 3.94
N GLU A 92 -5.87 0.80 4.75
CA GLU A 92 -6.56 1.75 5.63
C GLU A 92 -7.30 2.84 4.82
N LEU A 93 -6.76 3.24 3.67
CA LEU A 93 -7.42 4.17 2.76
C LEU A 93 -8.61 3.52 2.03
N GLU A 94 -8.49 2.26 1.58
CA GLU A 94 -9.52 1.49 0.89
C GLU A 94 -10.67 1.04 1.81
N ASP A 95 -10.39 0.87 3.10
CA ASP A 95 -11.40 0.51 4.11
C ASP A 95 -12.25 1.72 4.53
N SER A 96 -11.83 2.93 4.19
CA SER A 96 -12.55 4.16 4.53
C SER A 96 -13.73 4.39 3.58
N PRO A 97 -14.96 4.59 4.07
CA PRO A 97 -16.13 4.84 3.22
C PRO A 97 -16.14 6.22 2.53
N PHE A 98 -15.13 7.05 2.80
CA PHE A 98 -15.01 8.41 2.30
C PHE A 98 -14.09 8.52 1.08
N THR A 99 -13.30 7.49 0.81
CA THR A 99 -12.38 7.46 -0.33
C THR A 99 -13.04 6.78 -1.51
N ASN A 100 -12.57 7.10 -2.71
CA ASN A 100 -12.99 6.43 -3.94
C ASN A 100 -12.03 5.28 -4.26
N ALA A 101 -11.88 4.33 -3.35
CA ALA A 101 -11.04 3.14 -3.53
C ALA A 101 -11.52 2.03 -2.59
N GLY A 102 -11.56 0.78 -3.06
CA GLY A 102 -12.11 -0.32 -2.27
C GLY A 102 -13.56 -0.08 -1.86
N LEU A 103 -13.81 -0.01 -0.55
CA LEU A 103 -15.14 0.26 0.02
C LEU A 103 -15.55 1.71 -0.20
N GLY A 104 -16.75 1.93 -0.74
CA GLY A 104 -17.25 3.28 -1.05
C GLY A 104 -16.81 3.83 -2.40
N SER A 105 -16.11 3.02 -3.21
CA SER A 105 -15.80 3.31 -4.62
C SER A 105 -17.02 3.76 -5.42
N ASN A 106 -16.77 4.59 -6.43
CA ASN A 106 -17.76 5.00 -7.41
C ASN A 106 -18.34 3.78 -8.15
N LEU A 107 -19.63 3.89 -8.49
CA LEU A 107 -20.35 2.88 -9.26
C LEU A 107 -20.23 3.18 -10.76
N ASN A 108 -20.06 2.13 -11.56
CA ASN A 108 -20.09 2.18 -13.02
C ASN A 108 -21.53 2.38 -13.55
N LEU A 109 -21.73 2.43 -14.87
CA LEU A 109 -23.06 2.64 -15.49
C LEU A 109 -24.11 1.59 -15.06
N LEU A 110 -23.69 0.37 -14.74
CA LEU A 110 -24.55 -0.72 -14.29
C LEU A 110 -24.88 -0.65 -12.79
N GLY A 111 -24.24 0.26 -12.05
CA GLY A 111 -24.39 0.34 -10.60
C GLY A 111 -23.49 -0.62 -9.85
N GLU A 112 -22.40 -1.08 -10.46
CA GLU A 112 -21.45 -2.03 -9.88
C GLU A 112 -20.13 -1.33 -9.54
N ILE A 113 -19.40 -1.91 -8.59
CA ILE A 113 -18.08 -1.41 -8.20
C ILE A 113 -17.01 -2.21 -8.93
N GLU A 114 -16.12 -1.49 -9.60
CA GLU A 114 -14.94 -2.02 -10.29
C GLU A 114 -13.74 -1.18 -9.90
N CYS A 115 -12.75 -1.77 -9.25
CA CYS A 115 -11.58 -1.06 -8.75
C CYS A 115 -10.34 -1.36 -9.57
N ASP A 116 -9.45 -0.38 -9.58
CA ASP A 116 -8.12 -0.41 -10.17
C ASP A 116 -7.12 -0.20 -9.03
N ALA A 117 -6.05 -1.00 -8.98
CA ALA A 117 -4.97 -0.80 -8.02
C ALA A 117 -3.63 -1.30 -8.56
N SER A 118 -2.54 -0.66 -8.16
CA SER A 118 -1.19 -1.11 -8.46
C SER A 118 -0.20 -0.83 -7.34
N ILE A 119 0.92 -1.54 -7.39
CA ILE A 119 2.05 -1.41 -6.47
C ILE A 119 3.35 -1.71 -7.18
N MET A 120 4.41 -1.00 -6.80
CA MET A 120 5.75 -1.19 -7.32
C MET A 120 6.79 -1.21 -6.19
N ASP A 121 7.74 -2.13 -6.30
CA ASP A 121 8.94 -2.18 -5.46
C ASP A 121 10.11 -1.49 -6.18
N GLY A 122 10.69 -0.47 -5.57
CA GLY A 122 11.82 0.27 -6.13
C GLY A 122 13.14 -0.50 -6.13
N LYS A 123 13.27 -1.55 -5.32
CA LYS A 123 14.50 -2.36 -5.26
C LYS A 123 14.56 -3.39 -6.38
N SER A 124 13.51 -4.20 -6.51
CA SER A 124 13.43 -5.25 -7.55
C SER A 124 12.87 -4.76 -8.88
N LEU A 125 12.23 -3.58 -8.90
CA LEU A 125 11.44 -3.07 -10.02
C LEU A 125 10.23 -3.95 -10.36
N ASN A 126 9.88 -4.93 -9.52
CA ASN A 126 8.68 -5.72 -9.72
C ASN A 126 7.43 -4.88 -9.50
N PHE A 127 6.42 -5.21 -10.29
CA PHE A 127 5.16 -4.50 -10.37
C PHE A 127 4.01 -5.50 -10.25
N GLY A 128 2.93 -5.07 -9.60
CA GLY A 128 1.68 -5.82 -9.51
C GLY A 128 0.51 -4.88 -9.69
N ALA A 129 -0.49 -5.29 -10.47
CA ALA A 129 -1.69 -4.49 -10.70
C ALA A 129 -2.94 -5.35 -10.92
N VAL A 130 -4.08 -4.75 -10.61
CA VAL A 130 -5.41 -5.26 -10.95
C VAL A 130 -6.28 -4.15 -11.52
N GLY A 131 -7.10 -4.47 -12.52
CA GLY A 131 -7.98 -3.51 -13.18
C GLY A 131 -9.38 -4.04 -13.36
N ALA A 132 -10.38 -3.16 -13.28
CA ALA A 132 -11.79 -3.52 -13.29
C ALA A 132 -12.13 -4.68 -12.32
N LEU A 133 -11.45 -4.75 -11.17
CA LEU A 133 -11.62 -5.81 -10.19
C LEU A 133 -12.87 -5.52 -9.34
N SER A 134 -13.81 -6.45 -9.36
CA SER A 134 -14.99 -6.43 -8.49
C SER A 134 -14.90 -7.56 -7.46
N GLY A 135 -15.72 -7.48 -6.40
CA GLY A 135 -15.88 -8.57 -5.43
C GLY A 135 -14.70 -8.79 -4.47
N ILE A 136 -13.72 -7.90 -4.41
CA ILE A 136 -12.60 -7.94 -3.45
C ILE A 136 -12.56 -6.62 -2.68
N LYS A 137 -12.50 -6.70 -1.34
CA LYS A 137 -12.54 -5.51 -0.48
C LYS A 137 -11.33 -4.59 -0.68
N ASN A 138 -10.13 -5.18 -0.78
CA ASN A 138 -8.87 -4.46 -0.85
C ASN A 138 -8.08 -4.79 -2.12
N PRO A 139 -8.36 -4.13 -3.25
CA PRO A 139 -7.66 -4.31 -4.52
C PRO A 139 -6.13 -4.25 -4.41
N VAL A 140 -5.58 -3.35 -3.58
CA VAL A 140 -4.12 -3.26 -3.37
C VAL A 140 -3.51 -4.56 -2.84
N SER A 141 -4.27 -5.36 -2.08
CA SER A 141 -3.78 -6.62 -1.54
C SER A 141 -3.57 -7.66 -2.65
N VAL A 142 -4.42 -7.64 -3.68
CA VAL A 142 -4.27 -8.50 -4.87
C VAL A 142 -3.06 -8.04 -5.68
N ALA A 143 -2.90 -6.73 -5.89
CA ALA A 143 -1.75 -6.16 -6.56
C ALA A 143 -0.42 -6.51 -5.85
N ASN A 144 -0.36 -6.37 -4.52
CA ASN A 144 0.82 -6.77 -3.73
C ASN A 144 1.07 -8.27 -3.84
N ARG A 145 0.02 -9.09 -3.82
CA ARG A 145 0.19 -10.53 -3.98
C ARG A 145 0.74 -10.90 -5.35
N LEU A 146 0.31 -10.25 -6.44
CA LEU A 146 0.86 -10.43 -7.78
C LEU A 146 2.36 -10.07 -7.82
N LEU A 147 2.73 -8.95 -7.21
CA LEU A 147 4.14 -8.53 -7.08
C LEU A 147 4.97 -9.61 -6.35
N CYS A 148 4.47 -10.11 -5.22
CA CYS A 148 5.15 -11.15 -4.43
C CYS A 148 5.28 -12.47 -5.22
N GLU A 149 4.24 -12.93 -5.93
CA GLU A 149 4.35 -14.13 -6.77
C GLU A 149 5.36 -13.92 -7.91
N GLY A 150 5.44 -12.72 -8.48
CA GLY A 150 6.47 -12.34 -9.45
C GLY A 150 7.90 -12.46 -8.89
N GLN A 151 8.11 -12.14 -7.60
CA GLN A 151 9.42 -12.25 -6.94
C GLN A 151 9.83 -13.70 -6.65
N LYS A 152 8.89 -14.66 -6.58
CA LYS A 152 9.22 -16.08 -6.39
C LYS A 152 9.85 -16.72 -7.63
N GLY A 153 9.83 -16.04 -8.77
CA GLY A 153 10.45 -16.49 -10.01
C GLY A 153 9.45 -17.10 -10.99
N LYS A 154 9.93 -18.00 -11.84
CA LYS A 154 9.12 -18.58 -12.93
C LYS A 154 8.12 -19.62 -12.39
N LEU A 155 6.94 -19.64 -12.99
CA LEU A 155 5.94 -20.68 -12.81
C LEU A 155 6.36 -21.98 -13.52
N SER A 156 5.52 -23.01 -13.37
CA SER A 156 5.65 -24.28 -14.09
C SER A 156 5.84 -24.07 -15.60
N ALA A 157 6.70 -24.90 -16.20
CA ALA A 157 7.14 -24.80 -17.58
C ALA A 157 7.86 -23.48 -17.93
N GLY A 158 8.47 -22.81 -16.95
CA GLY A 158 9.25 -21.59 -17.19
C GLY A 158 8.42 -20.36 -17.51
N ARG A 159 7.10 -20.41 -17.29
CA ARG A 159 6.17 -19.30 -17.56
C ARG A 159 6.43 -18.15 -16.59
N ILE A 160 6.24 -16.92 -17.06
CA ILE A 160 6.38 -15.72 -16.25
C ILE A 160 5.05 -15.50 -15.50
N PRO A 161 5.06 -15.29 -14.17
CA PRO A 161 3.85 -14.93 -13.43
C PRO A 161 3.22 -13.64 -13.98
N PRO A 162 1.89 -13.50 -13.95
CA PRO A 162 1.25 -12.26 -14.36
C PRO A 162 1.61 -11.13 -13.40
N CYS A 163 1.98 -9.96 -13.95
CA CYS A 163 2.13 -8.73 -13.18
C CYS A 163 0.88 -7.85 -13.22
N PHE A 164 -0.08 -8.16 -14.10
CA PHE A 164 -1.32 -7.41 -14.25
C PHE A 164 -2.46 -8.35 -14.66
N LEU A 165 -3.58 -8.30 -13.92
CA LEU A 165 -4.80 -9.07 -14.20
C LEU A 165 -6.03 -8.15 -14.16
N VAL A 166 -7.10 -8.52 -14.87
CA VAL A 166 -8.33 -7.72 -14.89
C VAL A 166 -9.59 -8.55 -14.70
N GLY A 167 -10.66 -7.88 -14.24
CA GLY A 167 -12.02 -8.42 -14.20
C GLY A 167 -12.13 -9.75 -13.46
N GLU A 168 -12.95 -10.64 -14.00
CA GLU A 168 -13.22 -11.98 -13.44
C GLU A 168 -11.95 -12.82 -13.26
N GLY A 169 -10.98 -12.69 -14.16
CA GLY A 169 -9.70 -13.41 -14.06
C GLY A 169 -8.90 -12.99 -12.83
N ALA A 170 -8.86 -11.68 -12.54
CA ALA A 170 -8.22 -11.15 -11.34
C ALA A 170 -8.97 -11.60 -10.06
N TYR A 171 -10.31 -11.59 -10.09
CA TYR A 171 -11.14 -12.05 -8.97
C TYR A 171 -10.86 -13.51 -8.61
N ARG A 172 -10.94 -14.42 -9.59
CA ARG A 172 -10.67 -15.85 -9.36
C ARG A 172 -9.26 -16.07 -8.84
N TRP A 173 -8.29 -15.42 -9.47
CA TRP A 173 -6.90 -15.50 -9.04
C TRP A 173 -6.73 -15.07 -7.57
N ALA A 174 -7.38 -13.97 -7.16
CA ALA A 174 -7.34 -13.49 -5.79
C ALA A 174 -7.91 -14.52 -4.80
N VAL A 175 -9.08 -15.10 -5.12
CA VAL A 175 -9.73 -16.13 -4.29
C VAL A 175 -8.87 -17.39 -4.19
N ASP A 176 -8.31 -17.86 -5.31
CA ASP A 176 -7.41 -19.02 -5.35
C ASP A 176 -6.13 -18.80 -4.53
N HIS A 177 -5.72 -17.54 -4.36
CA HIS A 177 -4.57 -17.15 -3.53
C HIS A 177 -4.96 -16.82 -2.08
N GLY A 178 -6.19 -17.11 -1.67
CA GLY A 178 -6.67 -16.97 -0.29
C GLY A 178 -7.08 -15.55 0.10
N ILE A 179 -7.30 -14.65 -0.86
CA ILE A 179 -7.83 -13.31 -0.61
C ILE A 179 -9.37 -13.41 -0.54
N PRO A 180 -10.01 -13.00 0.58
CA PRO A 180 -11.45 -13.18 0.76
C PRO A 180 -12.28 -12.38 -0.24
N ALA A 181 -13.29 -13.04 -0.82
CA ALA A 181 -14.34 -12.37 -1.58
C ALA A 181 -15.18 -11.46 -0.68
N CYS A 182 -15.64 -10.34 -1.23
CA CYS A 182 -16.46 -9.34 -0.56
C CYS A 182 -17.77 -9.13 -1.36
N PRO A 183 -18.94 -9.40 -0.74
CA PRO A 183 -20.23 -9.15 -1.39
C PRO A 183 -20.44 -7.67 -1.78
N PRO A 184 -21.10 -7.38 -2.92
CA PRO A 184 -21.34 -6.00 -3.37
C PRO A 184 -22.06 -5.11 -2.34
N GLY A 185 -22.97 -5.69 -1.55
CA GLY A 185 -23.71 -4.97 -0.51
C GLY A 185 -22.86 -4.46 0.65
N ILE A 186 -21.65 -4.99 0.84
CA ILE A 186 -20.68 -4.52 1.83
C ILE A 186 -19.80 -3.41 1.23
N MET A 187 -19.42 -3.55 -0.05
CA MET A 187 -18.57 -2.57 -0.73
C MET A 187 -19.30 -1.26 -1.03
N ALA A 188 -20.59 -1.34 -1.39
CA ALA A 188 -21.39 -0.16 -1.73
C ALA A 188 -21.95 0.52 -0.47
N THR A 189 -21.50 1.74 -0.22
CA THR A 189 -21.99 2.56 0.91
C THR A 189 -23.29 3.29 0.53
N ARG A 190 -24.08 3.68 1.54
CA ARG A 190 -25.25 4.55 1.33
C ARG A 190 -24.91 5.84 0.58
N PHE A 191 -23.71 6.38 0.79
CA PHE A 191 -23.23 7.59 0.12
C PHE A 191 -22.92 7.34 -1.37
N SER A 192 -22.17 6.27 -1.68
CA SER A 192 -21.85 5.90 -3.07
C SER A 192 -23.11 5.58 -3.88
N LEU A 193 -24.07 4.86 -3.30
CA LEU A 193 -25.36 4.55 -3.91
C LEU A 193 -26.21 5.81 -4.16
N ALA A 194 -26.21 6.76 -3.23
CA ALA A 194 -26.92 8.04 -3.40
C ALA A 194 -26.26 8.89 -4.50
N ALA A 195 -24.93 8.92 -4.55
CA ALA A 195 -24.18 9.61 -5.60
C ALA A 195 -24.47 9.00 -6.99
N PHE A 196 -24.47 7.67 -7.10
CA PHE A 196 -24.84 6.95 -8.31
C PHE A 196 -26.24 7.33 -8.80
N LYS A 197 -27.26 7.27 -7.92
CA LYS A 197 -28.64 7.65 -8.27
C LYS A 197 -28.74 9.10 -8.74
N ARG A 198 -28.02 10.01 -8.08
CA ARG A 198 -27.99 11.43 -8.46
C ARG A 198 -27.35 11.62 -9.84
N ASN A 199 -26.20 10.99 -10.08
CA ASN A 199 -25.47 11.13 -11.34
C ASN A 199 -26.24 10.47 -12.49
N LYS A 200 -26.85 9.30 -12.26
CA LYS A 200 -27.67 8.61 -13.28
C LYS A 200 -28.88 9.45 -13.69
N ARG A 201 -29.59 10.07 -12.74
CA ARG A 201 -30.69 11.01 -13.06
C ARG A 201 -30.23 12.22 -13.85
N LYS A 202 -29.04 12.76 -13.55
CA LYS A 202 -28.46 13.88 -14.32
C LYS A 202 -28.13 13.44 -15.75
N LEU A 203 -27.56 12.25 -15.93
CA LEU A 203 -27.25 11.68 -17.24
C LEU A 203 -28.54 11.51 -18.07
N GLU A 204 -29.57 10.87 -17.50
CA GLU A 204 -30.87 10.67 -18.17
C GLU A 204 -31.54 12.00 -18.55
N LEU A 205 -31.40 13.05 -17.71
CA LEU A 205 -31.92 14.38 -18.02
C LEU A 205 -31.12 15.03 -19.17
N ALA A 206 -29.79 14.90 -19.14
CA ALA A 206 -28.92 15.41 -20.20
C ALA A 206 -29.18 14.71 -21.54
N GLU A 207 -29.38 13.39 -21.55
CA GLU A 207 -29.73 12.62 -22.75
C GLU A 207 -31.09 13.03 -23.32
N LYS A 208 -32.09 13.31 -22.47
CA LYS A 208 -33.39 13.84 -22.90
C LYS A 208 -33.24 15.23 -23.51
N VAL A 209 -32.52 16.12 -22.81
CA VAL A 209 -32.24 17.46 -23.31
C VAL A 209 -31.43 17.40 -24.60
N GLU A 210 -30.48 16.49 -24.76
CA GLU A 210 -29.73 16.29 -26.00
C GLU A 210 -30.61 15.75 -27.12
N THR A 211 -31.53 14.82 -26.83
CA THR A 211 -32.52 14.32 -27.81
C THR A 211 -33.46 15.44 -28.26
N ASP A 212 -33.94 16.25 -27.31
CA ASP A 212 -34.80 17.40 -27.57
C ASP A 212 -34.01 18.53 -28.28
N LEU A 213 -32.73 18.71 -27.96
CA LEU A 213 -31.82 19.66 -28.62
C LEU A 213 -31.36 19.17 -29.98
N ILE A 214 -31.27 17.87 -30.27
CA ILE A 214 -31.07 17.36 -31.64
C ILE A 214 -32.32 17.65 -32.48
N GLN A 215 -33.51 17.65 -31.86
CA GLN A 215 -34.74 18.14 -32.50
C GLN A 215 -34.79 19.69 -32.62
N LEU A 216 -34.19 20.46 -31.71
CA LEU A 216 -34.30 21.94 -31.64
C LEU A 216 -33.08 22.75 -32.12
N LYS A 217 -31.85 22.19 -32.16
CA LYS A 217 -30.60 22.86 -32.58
C LYS A 217 -30.40 22.85 -34.09
N LYS A 218 -31.45 23.32 -34.79
CA LYS A 218 -31.30 24.28 -35.88
C LYS A 218 -31.08 25.72 -35.36
N ARG A 219 -30.98 25.97 -34.04
CA ARG A 219 -30.66 27.30 -33.49
C ARG A 219 -29.94 27.27 -32.13
N ARG A 220 -28.69 27.76 -32.19
CA ARG A 220 -27.83 28.41 -31.17
C ARG A 220 -27.47 27.69 -29.86
N GLN A 221 -26.15 27.67 -29.62
CA GLN A 221 -25.48 27.25 -28.40
C GLN A 221 -25.58 28.32 -27.31
N SER A 222 -25.74 27.88 -26.06
CA SER A 222 -25.41 28.67 -24.88
C SER A 222 -24.70 27.80 -23.83
N HIS A 223 -23.71 28.43 -23.23
CA HIS A 223 -22.82 27.98 -22.15
C HIS A 223 -23.57 27.53 -20.89
N GLU A 224 -23.09 26.46 -20.25
CA GLU A 224 -23.35 26.18 -18.83
C GLU A 224 -22.04 26.21 -18.02
N LYS A 225 -22.14 26.73 -16.79
CA LYS A 225 -21.07 26.81 -15.80
C LYS A 225 -21.00 25.48 -15.04
N GLU A 226 -19.90 24.76 -15.20
CA GLU A 226 -19.56 23.60 -14.37
C GLU A 226 -19.18 24.05 -12.95
N ASN A 227 -20.05 23.80 -11.98
CA ASN A 227 -19.60 23.57 -10.61
C ASN A 227 -19.25 22.08 -10.52
N ASP A 228 -18.10 21.73 -11.11
CA ASP A 228 -17.55 20.39 -11.00
C ASP A 228 -17.03 20.20 -9.56
N SER A 229 -17.81 19.49 -8.75
CA SER A 229 -17.31 18.96 -7.48
C SER A 229 -16.31 17.86 -7.84
N GLY A 230 -15.08 18.25 -8.19
CA GLY A 230 -14.05 17.36 -8.70
C GLY A 230 -14.02 16.07 -7.89
N THR A 231 -14.37 14.98 -8.55
CA THR A 231 -14.43 13.66 -7.93
C THR A 231 -13.03 13.31 -7.45
N LEU A 232 -12.92 12.96 -6.17
CA LEU A 232 -11.67 12.42 -5.66
C LEU A 232 -11.48 11.06 -6.33
N ASP A 233 -10.50 10.97 -7.20
CA ASP A 233 -10.40 9.79 -8.07
C ASP A 233 -9.49 8.70 -7.51
N THR A 234 -8.50 9.04 -6.69
CA THR A 234 -7.44 8.08 -6.33
C THR A 234 -6.96 8.25 -4.88
N VAL A 235 -6.53 7.16 -4.27
CA VAL A 235 -5.75 7.17 -3.03
C VAL A 235 -4.39 6.53 -3.30
N GLY A 236 -3.37 6.93 -2.56
CA GLY A 236 -2.03 6.44 -2.82
C GLY A 236 -1.06 6.75 -1.71
N ALA A 237 0.05 6.04 -1.72
CA ALA A 237 1.11 6.20 -0.76
C ALA A 237 2.48 5.90 -1.36
N VAL A 238 3.50 6.54 -0.80
CA VAL A 238 4.91 6.24 -1.02
C VAL A 238 5.59 6.02 0.31
N VAL A 239 6.47 5.04 0.37
CA VAL A 239 7.22 4.65 1.56
C VAL A 239 8.71 4.57 1.22
N VAL A 240 9.55 4.98 2.16
CA VAL A 240 10.99 4.69 2.17
C VAL A 240 11.34 4.05 3.52
N ASP A 241 11.99 2.88 3.48
CA ASP A 241 12.41 2.17 4.68
C ASP A 241 13.78 2.66 5.21
N GLN A 242 14.29 2.00 6.24
CA GLN A 242 15.55 2.38 6.91
C GLN A 242 16.80 2.11 6.06
N GLU A 243 16.69 1.20 5.09
CA GLU A 243 17.75 0.83 4.15
C GLU A 243 17.73 1.71 2.90
N GLY A 244 16.70 2.55 2.74
CA GLY A 244 16.50 3.38 1.57
C GLY A 244 15.75 2.68 0.44
N ASN A 245 15.17 1.49 0.67
CA ASN A 245 14.29 0.87 -0.31
C ASN A 245 12.97 1.65 -0.34
N VAL A 246 12.46 1.89 -1.55
CA VAL A 246 11.22 2.64 -1.78
C VAL A 246 10.13 1.75 -2.33
N ALA A 247 8.88 2.04 -1.99
CA ALA A 247 7.71 1.41 -2.60
C ALA A 247 6.58 2.43 -2.77
N ALA A 248 5.78 2.24 -3.81
CA ALA A 248 4.62 3.08 -4.10
C ALA A 248 3.41 2.21 -4.42
N ALA A 249 2.23 2.63 -3.98
CA ALA A 249 0.97 1.98 -4.32
C ALA A 249 -0.14 3.00 -4.50
N VAL A 250 -1.09 2.68 -5.36
CA VAL A 250 -2.23 3.53 -5.71
C VAL A 250 -3.48 2.65 -5.92
N SER A 251 -4.65 3.17 -5.54
CA SER A 251 -5.94 2.48 -5.68
C SER A 251 -7.06 3.46 -6.02
N SER A 252 -8.06 3.00 -6.77
CA SER A 252 -9.17 3.82 -7.27
C SER A 252 -10.41 3.00 -7.63
N GLY A 253 -11.60 3.54 -7.39
CA GLY A 253 -12.86 3.08 -7.98
C GLY A 253 -13.09 3.59 -9.42
N GLY A 254 -12.27 4.55 -9.87
CA GLY A 254 -12.39 5.22 -11.15
C GLY A 254 -13.48 6.30 -11.17
N LEU A 255 -13.77 6.78 -12.39
CA LEU A 255 -14.78 7.81 -12.61
C LEU A 255 -16.19 7.28 -12.29
N ALA A 256 -17.02 8.15 -11.74
CA ALA A 256 -18.44 7.87 -11.57
C ALA A 256 -19.11 7.62 -12.93
N LEU A 257 -20.02 6.64 -13.00
CA LEU A 257 -20.70 6.25 -14.24
C LEU A 257 -19.74 5.89 -15.38
N LYS A 258 -18.55 5.37 -15.06
CA LYS A 258 -17.68 4.79 -16.09
C LYS A 258 -18.39 3.64 -16.80
N HIS A 259 -18.03 3.43 -18.07
CA HIS A 259 -18.42 2.21 -18.77
C HIS A 259 -17.86 0.99 -18.02
N PRO A 260 -18.62 -0.11 -17.86
CA PRO A 260 -18.12 -1.35 -17.28
C PRO A 260 -16.83 -1.82 -17.96
N GLY A 261 -15.88 -2.32 -17.17
CA GLY A 261 -14.56 -2.71 -17.65
C GLY A 261 -13.64 -1.53 -18.01
N ARG A 262 -14.03 -0.27 -17.80
CA ARG A 262 -13.13 0.87 -18.01
C ARG A 262 -12.08 0.90 -16.91
N VAL A 263 -10.83 0.88 -17.35
CA VAL A 263 -9.64 0.91 -16.50
C VAL A 263 -8.98 2.29 -16.57
N GLY A 264 -8.59 2.84 -15.42
CA GLY A 264 -7.97 4.16 -15.27
C GLY A 264 -6.43 4.15 -15.25
N GLN A 265 -5.82 5.31 -14.99
CA GLN A 265 -4.34 5.44 -14.99
C GLN A 265 -3.64 4.62 -13.89
N VAL A 266 -4.36 4.26 -12.82
CA VAL A 266 -3.85 3.61 -11.61
C VAL A 266 -3.10 2.29 -11.86
N ILE A 267 -3.36 1.63 -12.98
CA ILE A 267 -2.75 0.35 -13.36
C ILE A 267 -1.58 0.47 -14.35
N ILE A 268 -1.38 1.65 -14.93
CA ILE A 268 -0.33 1.83 -15.93
C ILE A 268 0.95 2.11 -15.14
N PRO A 269 1.98 1.26 -15.25
CA PRO A 269 3.24 1.53 -14.57
C PRO A 269 3.74 2.92 -14.99
N ILE A 270 4.09 3.76 -14.00
CA ILE A 270 4.63 5.13 -14.14
C ILE A 270 3.56 6.24 -14.29
N CYS A 271 2.29 5.94 -14.58
CA CYS A 271 1.24 6.98 -14.77
C CYS A 271 0.44 7.34 -13.50
#